data_AF-A0A4V5RQX4-F1
#
_entry.id   AF-A0A4V5RQX4-F1
#
_cell.length_a   1.000
_cell.length_b   1.000
_cell.length_c   1.000
_cell.angle_alpha   90.00
_cell.angle_beta   90.00
_cell.angle_gamma   90.00
#
_symmetry.space_group_name_H-M   'P 1'
#
loop_
_entity.id
_entity.type
_entity.pdbx_description
1 polymer ?
#
loop_
_entity_poly.entity_id
_entity_poly.type
_entity_poly.pdbx_seq_one_letter_code
_entity_poly.pdbx_strand_id
1 'polypeptide(L)'
;MELIDSVIVGGYFAFVLFAALAFKRFTTDSSGFIRGGGAMMWWMAGATAFMTQFSAWTFTGAAAKAYEDGLTVLFIFWGNAVGFFVAASYFAVRYRKMRVETAMEAIKVRFGR
;
A
#
# COMPACT_ATOMS: atom_id res chain seq x y z
N MET A 1 25.77 7.87 -15.81
CA MET A 1 24.43 8.47 -15.78
C MET A 1 24.49 9.65 -16.70
N GLU A 2 23.71 9.62 -17.78
CA GLU A 2 23.62 10.77 -18.67
C GLU A 2 23.01 11.96 -17.91
N LEU A 3 23.29 13.19 -18.37
CA LEU A 3 22.73 14.40 -17.76
C LEU A 3 21.20 14.32 -17.67
N ILE A 4 20.56 13.76 -18.71
CA ILE A 4 19.11 13.55 -18.79
C ILE A 4 18.59 12.62 -17.69
N ASP A 5 19.26 11.48 -17.46
CA ASP A 5 18.86 10.52 -16.42
C ASP A 5 18.88 11.18 -15.04
N SER A 6 19.91 11.97 -14.78
CA SER A 6 20.10 12.65 -13.50
C SER A 6 19.04 13.71 -13.26
N VAL A 7 18.65 14.45 -14.31
CA VAL A 7 17.54 15.42 -14.26
C VAL A 7 16.21 14.74 -14.02
N ILE A 8 15.93 13.60 -14.69
CA ILE A 8 14.68 12.85 -14.50
C ILE A 8 14.57 12.34 -13.06
N VAL A 9 15.65 11.73 -12.53
CA VAL A 9 15.69 11.24 -11.15
C VAL A 9 15.53 12.38 -10.15
N GLY A 10 16.26 13.49 -10.34
CA GLY A 10 16.13 14.67 -9.50
C GLY A 10 14.71 15.27 -9.51
N GLY A 11 14.09 15.34 -10.69
CA GLY A 11 12.70 15.79 -10.85
C GLY A 11 11.68 14.89 -10.15
N TYR A 12 11.87 13.57 -10.20
CA TYR A 12 11.03 12.62 -9.47
C TYR A 12 11.10 12.85 -7.95
N PHE A 13 12.29 12.98 -7.38
CA PHE A 13 12.44 13.27 -5.94
C PHE A 13 11.80 14.60 -5.55
N ALA A 14 12.02 15.64 -6.35
CA ALA A 14 11.41 16.95 -6.11
C ALA A 14 9.87 16.87 -6.14
N PHE A 15 9.30 16.13 -7.08
CA PHE A 15 7.86 15.91 -7.19
C PHE A 15 7.30 15.20 -5.95
N VAL A 16 7.95 14.12 -5.50
CA VAL A 16 7.53 13.36 -4.31
C VAL A 16 7.58 14.25 -3.06
N LEU A 17 8.65 15.02 -2.87
CA LEU A 17 8.79 15.95 -1.75
C LEU A 17 7.73 17.05 -1.79
N PHE A 18 7.50 17.64 -2.97
CA PHE A 18 6.48 18.65 -3.17
C PHE A 18 5.09 18.10 -2.83
N ALA A 19 4.74 16.91 -3.33
CA ALA A 19 3.48 16.26 -3.00
C ALA A 19 3.34 16.03 -1.49
N ALA A 20 4.36 15.48 -0.83
CA ALA A 20 4.34 15.26 0.61
C ALA A 20 4.08 16.56 1.41
N LEU A 21 4.76 17.66 1.06
CA LEU A 21 4.56 18.96 1.70
C LEU A 21 3.19 19.57 1.38
N ALA A 22 2.72 19.44 0.14
CA ALA A 22 1.42 19.94 -0.28
C ALA A 22 0.26 19.21 0.41
N PHE A 23 0.39 17.90 0.64
CA PHE A 23 -0.64 17.09 1.29
C PHE A 23 -0.57 17.11 2.82
N LYS A 24 0.58 17.46 3.42
CA LYS A 24 0.76 17.58 4.88
C LYS A 24 -0.30 18.47 5.54
N ARG A 25 -0.68 19.58 4.89
CA ARG A 25 -1.65 20.55 5.43
C ARG A 25 -3.09 20.07 5.49
N PHE A 26 -3.42 18.95 4.83
CA PHE A 26 -4.80 18.44 4.76
C PHE A 26 -5.14 17.46 5.89
N THR A 27 -4.18 17.15 6.78
CA THR A 27 -4.40 16.23 7.89
C THR A 27 -4.37 16.98 9.21
N THR A 28 -5.55 17.18 9.81
CA THR A 28 -5.72 17.92 11.07
C THR A 28 -5.86 16.99 12.28
N ASP A 29 -6.39 15.77 12.08
CA ASP A 29 -6.69 14.80 13.13
C ASP A 29 -6.11 13.40 12.80
N SER A 30 -5.89 12.57 13.82
CA SER A 30 -5.35 11.20 13.70
C SER A 30 -6.17 10.32 12.75
N SER A 31 -7.50 10.43 12.77
CA SER A 31 -8.40 9.71 11.87
C SER A 31 -8.20 10.13 10.40
N GLY A 32 -7.95 11.42 10.18
CA GLY A 32 -7.60 11.98 8.88
C GLY A 32 -6.28 11.42 8.36
N PHE A 33 -5.29 11.24 9.25
CA PHE A 33 -3.99 10.70 8.90
C PHE A 33 -4.03 9.21 8.56
N ILE A 34 -4.71 8.41 9.39
CA ILE A 34 -4.64 6.94 9.34
C ILE A 34 -5.68 6.37 8.35
N ARG A 35 -6.89 6.94 8.28
CA ARG A 35 -8.00 6.40 7.48
C ARG A 35 -8.53 7.37 6.43
N GLY A 36 -7.88 8.52 6.23
CA GLY A 36 -8.33 9.53 5.27
C GLY A 36 -9.69 10.13 5.60
N GLY A 37 -10.08 10.14 6.88
CA GLY A 37 -11.38 10.67 7.34
C GLY A 37 -12.62 9.93 6.82
N GLY A 38 -12.46 8.71 6.28
CA GLY A 38 -13.56 7.92 5.71
C GLY A 38 -14.07 8.42 4.35
N ALA A 39 -13.48 9.48 3.80
CA ALA A 39 -13.86 10.07 2.51
C ALA A 39 -13.08 9.50 1.31
N MET A 40 -12.11 8.62 1.56
CA MET A 40 -11.24 8.11 0.50
C MET A 40 -11.98 7.16 -0.43
N MET A 41 -11.91 7.44 -1.73
CA MET A 41 -12.58 6.65 -2.76
C MET A 41 -11.99 5.23 -2.79
N TRP A 42 -12.86 4.23 -2.98
CA TRP A 42 -12.48 2.82 -2.92
C TRP A 42 -11.36 2.45 -3.91
N TRP A 43 -11.33 3.06 -5.10
CA TRP A 43 -10.31 2.80 -6.11
C TRP A 43 -8.97 3.43 -5.73
N MET A 44 -8.96 4.60 -5.07
CA MET A 44 -7.73 5.22 -4.56
C MET A 44 -7.14 4.37 -3.43
N ALA A 45 -7.99 3.97 -2.48
CA ALA A 45 -7.59 3.10 -1.38
C ALA A 45 -7.08 1.74 -1.91
N GLY A 46 -7.76 1.16 -2.91
CA GLY A 46 -7.37 -0.09 -3.55
C GLY A 46 -6.05 0.01 -4.33
N ALA A 47 -5.86 1.08 -5.10
CA ALA A 47 -4.62 1.33 -5.85
C ALA A 47 -3.43 1.49 -4.89
N THR A 48 -3.59 2.24 -3.80
CA THR A 48 -2.56 2.39 -2.77
C THR A 48 -2.25 1.05 -2.11
N ALA A 49 -3.28 0.29 -1.70
CA ALA A 49 -3.08 -1.03 -1.09
C ALA A 49 -2.41 -2.03 -2.04
N PHE A 50 -2.66 -1.94 -3.34
CA PHE A 50 -1.95 -2.71 -4.35
C PHE A 50 -0.49 -2.26 -4.45
N MET A 51 -0.22 -0.96 -4.55
CA MET A 51 1.13 -0.41 -4.67
C MET A 51 2.00 -0.70 -3.44
N THR A 52 1.44 -0.77 -2.23
CA THR A 52 2.19 -1.11 -1.01
C THR A 52 2.77 -2.52 -1.03
N GLN A 53 2.26 -3.41 -1.88
CA GLN A 53 2.82 -4.76 -2.06
C GLN A 53 4.10 -4.76 -2.90
N PHE A 54 4.34 -3.71 -3.69
CA PHE A 54 5.50 -3.59 -4.55
C PHE A 54 6.62 -2.87 -3.82
N SER A 55 7.82 -3.42 -3.92
CA SER A 55 9.03 -2.80 -3.38
C SER A 55 10.19 -3.04 -4.35
N ALA A 56 11.37 -2.52 -4.00
CA ALA A 56 12.60 -2.78 -4.76
C ALA A 56 12.82 -4.29 -5.00
N TRP A 57 12.45 -5.14 -4.04
CA TRP A 57 12.55 -6.60 -4.17
C TRP A 57 11.76 -7.14 -5.36
N THR A 58 10.57 -6.59 -5.64
CA THR A 58 9.74 -7.07 -6.74
C THR A 58 10.40 -6.80 -8.09
N PHE A 59 11.09 -5.67 -8.24
CA PHE A 59 11.74 -5.30 -9.49
C PHE A 59 13.11 -5.93 -9.67
N THR A 60 13.85 -6.20 -8.60
CA THR A 60 15.18 -6.79 -8.68
C THR A 60 15.17 -8.29 -8.39
N GLY A 61 14.70 -8.68 -7.21
CA GLY A 61 14.72 -10.06 -6.72
C GLY A 61 13.73 -10.97 -7.46
N ALA A 62 12.46 -10.56 -7.58
CA ALA A 62 11.47 -11.37 -8.27
C ALA A 62 11.75 -11.48 -9.78
N ALA A 63 12.28 -10.41 -10.39
CA ALA A 63 12.72 -10.43 -11.79
C ALA A 63 13.94 -11.36 -12.00
N ALA A 64 14.94 -11.30 -11.12
CA ALA A 64 16.07 -12.23 -11.14
C ALA A 64 15.60 -13.69 -10.99
N LYS A 65 14.65 -13.94 -10.08
CA LYS A 65 14.06 -15.27 -9.92
C LYS A 65 13.23 -15.72 -11.11
N ALA A 66 12.56 -14.80 -11.80
CA ALA A 66 11.87 -15.13 -13.04
C ALA A 66 12.86 -15.47 -14.18
N TYR A 67 14.06 -14.88 -14.16
CA TYR A 67 15.13 -15.22 -15.10
C TYR A 67 15.70 -16.63 -14.84
N GLU A 68 15.84 -17.04 -13.57
CA GLU A 68 16.34 -18.38 -13.20
C GLU A 68 15.27 -19.48 -13.33
N ASP A 69 14.10 -19.27 -12.71
CA ASP A 69 13.07 -20.31 -12.47
C ASP A 69 11.84 -20.14 -13.40
N GLY A 70 11.91 -19.22 -14.37
CA GLY A 70 10.86 -18.93 -15.34
C GLY A 70 9.60 -18.31 -14.70
N LEU A 71 8.42 -18.75 -15.16
CA LEU A 71 7.13 -18.19 -14.73
C LEU A 71 6.70 -18.60 -13.31
N THR A 72 7.49 -19.42 -12.62
CA THR A 72 7.16 -19.96 -11.29
C THR A 72 6.94 -18.85 -10.25
N VAL A 73 7.69 -17.75 -10.35
CA VAL A 73 7.54 -16.58 -9.46
C VAL A 73 6.14 -15.96 -9.55
N LEU A 74 5.45 -16.10 -10.69
CA LEU A 74 4.11 -15.54 -10.88
C LEU A 74 3.07 -16.14 -9.95
N PHE A 75 3.26 -17.37 -9.46
CA PHE A 75 2.34 -17.99 -8.50
C PHE A 75 2.24 -17.22 -7.18
N ILE A 76 3.26 -16.45 -6.80
CA ILE A 76 3.19 -15.57 -5.62
C ILE A 76 2.11 -14.50 -5.80
N PHE A 77 1.98 -13.93 -7.01
CA PHE A 77 0.96 -12.93 -7.30
C PHE A 77 -0.44 -13.53 -7.35
N TRP A 78 -0.59 -14.76 -7.88
CA TRP A 78 -1.85 -15.50 -7.80
C TRP A 78 -2.25 -15.80 -6.36
N GLY A 79 -1.30 -16.21 -5.52
CA GLY A 79 -1.52 -16.39 -4.07
C GLY A 79 -1.99 -15.10 -3.40
N ASN A 80 -1.36 -13.96 -3.71
CA ASN A 80 -1.81 -12.64 -3.23
C ASN A 80 -3.24 -12.32 -3.69
N ALA A 81 -3.58 -12.56 -4.96
CA ALA A 81 -4.92 -12.31 -5.48
C ALA A 81 -5.99 -13.13 -4.74
N VAL A 82 -5.74 -14.42 -4.51
CA VAL A 82 -6.63 -15.29 -3.74
C VAL A 82 -6.72 -14.81 -2.28
N GLY A 83 -5.59 -14.44 -1.67
CA GLY A 83 -5.55 -13.88 -0.32
C GLY A 83 -6.39 -12.62 -0.18
N PHE A 84 -6.30 -11.68 -1.14
CA PHE A 84 -7.14 -10.48 -1.18
C PHE A 84 -8.62 -10.79 -1.37
N PHE A 85 -8.95 -11.79 -2.20
CA PHE A 85 -10.34 -12.20 -2.39
C PHE A 85 -10.95 -12.77 -1.10
N VAL A 86 -10.21 -13.63 -0.38
CA VAL A 86 -10.63 -14.16 0.92
C VAL A 86 -10.73 -13.03 1.96
N ALA A 87 -9.76 -12.11 1.97
CA ALA A 87 -9.79 -10.94 2.85
C ALA A 87 -11.01 -10.04 2.58
N ALA A 88 -11.32 -9.78 1.32
CA ALA A 88 -12.47 -8.97 0.92
C ALA A 88 -13.80 -9.64 1.31
N SER A 89 -13.95 -10.94 1.08
CA SER A 89 -15.20 -11.66 1.36
C SER A 89 -15.45 -11.87 2.87
N TYR A 90 -14.44 -12.29 3.62
CA TYR A 90 -14.61 -12.64 5.03
C TYR A 90 -14.33 -11.49 5.99
N PHE A 91 -13.23 -10.78 5.79
CA PHE A 91 -12.72 -9.80 6.76
C PHE A 91 -13.29 -8.39 6.55
N ALA A 92 -13.54 -7.96 5.31
CA ALA A 92 -13.92 -6.57 5.03
C ALA A 92 -15.19 -6.09 5.76
N VAL A 93 -16.22 -6.93 5.87
CA VAL A 93 -17.46 -6.59 6.59
C VAL A 93 -17.21 -6.46 8.10
N ARG A 94 -16.37 -7.34 8.66
CA ARG A 94 -16.06 -7.37 10.10
C ARG A 94 -15.24 -6.15 10.51
N TYR A 95 -14.18 -5.84 9.76
CA TYR A 95 -13.35 -4.66 10.02
C TYR A 95 -14.12 -3.34 9.86
N ARG A 96 -15.06 -3.24 8.91
CA ARG A 96 -15.91 -2.05 8.80
C ARG A 96 -16.81 -1.82 10.00
N LYS A 97 -17.31 -2.90 10.64
CA LYS A 97 -18.17 -2.80 11.83
C LYS A 97 -17.43 -2.40 13.10
N MET A 98 -16.14 -2.75 13.22
CA MET A 98 -15.35 -2.45 14.43
C MET A 98 -15.01 -0.97 14.59
N ARG A 99 -15.05 -0.16 13.53
CA ARG A 99 -14.76 1.30 13.55
C ARG A 99 -13.42 1.71 14.19
N VAL A 100 -12.48 0.77 14.34
CA VAL A 100 -11.12 0.99 14.86
C VAL A 100 -10.22 1.67 13.83
N GLU A 101 -9.26 2.45 14.30
CA GLU A 101 -8.32 3.19 13.44
C GLU A 101 -7.07 2.40 13.12
N THR A 102 -6.61 1.60 14.09
CA THR A 102 -5.36 0.84 13.98
C THR A 102 -5.60 -0.66 14.19
N ALA A 103 -4.69 -1.49 13.65
CA ALA A 103 -4.72 -2.93 13.90
C ALA A 103 -4.54 -3.25 15.40
N MET A 104 -3.72 -2.47 16.12
CA MET A 104 -3.51 -2.63 17.55
C MET A 104 -4.79 -2.39 18.36
N GLU A 105 -5.58 -1.40 17.96
CA GLU A 105 -6.88 -1.15 18.59
C GLU A 105 -7.86 -2.31 18.35
N ALA A 106 -7.84 -2.94 17.17
CA ALA A 106 -8.63 -4.13 16.90
C ALA A 106 -8.29 -5.29 17.86
N ILE A 107 -7.00 -5.48 18.14
CA ILE A 107 -6.50 -6.47 19.10
C ILE A 107 -6.98 -6.12 20.51
N LYS A 108 -6.84 -4.86 20.91
CA LYS A 108 -7.28 -4.37 22.23
C LYS A 108 -8.78 -4.55 22.45
N VAL A 109 -9.62 -4.29 21.45
CA VAL A 109 -11.07 -4.51 21.52
C VAL A 109 -11.39 -6.00 21.68
N ARG A 110 -10.61 -6.88 21.05
CA ARG A 110 -10.85 -8.33 21.09
C ARG A 110 -10.34 -9.01 22.37
N PHE A 111 -9.21 -8.56 22.91
CA PHE A 111 -8.45 -9.24 23.97
C PHE A 111 -8.25 -8.40 25.24
N GLY A 112 -8.68 -7.13 25.25
CA GLY A 112 -8.68 -6.25 26.42
C GLY A 112 -7.34 -5.57 26.74
N ARG A 113 -6.23 -6.01 26.14
CA ARG A 113 -4.89 -5.43 26.27
C ARG A 113 -4.14 -5.48 24.95
#